data_AF-A0A087TIX5-F1
#
_entry.id   AF-A0A087TIX5-F1
#
_cell.length_a   1.000
_cell.length_b   1.000
_cell.length_c   1.000
_cell.angle_alpha   90.00
_cell.angle_beta   90.00
_cell.angle_gamma   90.00
#
_symmetry.space_group_name_H-M   'P 1'
#
loop_
_entity.id
_entity.type
_entity.pdbx_description
1 polymer ?
#
loop_
_entity_poly.entity_id
_entity_poly.type
_entity_poly.pdbx_seq_one_letter_code
_entity_poly.pdbx_strand_id
1 'polypeptide(L)' 'MENNSESGFISHTFEDTLLDVPVTFFLLKMKECLFIWVGDQGNFDSLAVAMNT' A
#
# COMPACT_ATOMS: atom_id res chain seq x y z
N MET A 1 12.32 -4.06 -15.25
CA MET A 1 11.11 -4.59 -15.90
C MET A 1 9.95 -4.20 -15.01
N GLU A 2 9.30 -3.09 -15.33
CA GLU A 2 8.13 -2.61 -14.59
C GLU A 2 6.89 -3.34 -15.14
N ASN A 3 6.29 -4.21 -14.33
CA ASN A 3 5.02 -4.84 -14.66
C ASN A 3 3.90 -3.82 -14.42
N ASN A 4 3.53 -3.08 -15.46
CA ASN A 4 2.30 -2.29 -15.49
C ASN A 4 1.10 -3.24 -15.58
N SER A 5 0.54 -3.63 -14.43
CA SER A 5 -0.77 -4.25 -14.38
C SER A 5 -1.84 -3.25 -14.84
N GLU A 6 -2.68 -3.66 -15.78
CA GLU A 6 -3.70 -2.90 -16.52
C GLU A 6 -4.79 -2.18 -15.67
N SER A 7 -4.65 -2.12 -14.35
CA SER A 7 -5.70 -1.67 -13.42
C SER A 7 -5.52 -0.23 -12.92
N GLY A 8 -4.45 0.48 -13.30
CA GLY A 8 -4.22 1.88 -12.89
C GLY A 8 -3.89 2.04 -11.39
N PHE A 9 -3.75 0.94 -10.66
CA PHE A 9 -3.30 0.91 -9.27
C PHE A 9 -1.80 0.65 -9.23
N ILE A 10 -1.09 1.44 -8.42
CA ILE A 10 0.32 1.23 -8.11
C ILE A 10 0.41 1.04 -6.60
N SER A 11 0.87 -0.13 -6.15
CA SER A 11 1.11 -0.40 -4.73
C SER A 11 2.60 -0.41 -4.40
N HIS A 12 2.92 -0.04 -3.16
CA HIS A 12 4.28 -0.08 -2.63
C HIS A 12 4.26 -0.37 -1.14
N THR A 13 5.12 -1.30 -0.69
CA THR A 13 5.30 -1.63 0.72
C THR A 13 6.75 -1.42 1.09
N PHE A 14 6.99 -0.79 2.24
CA PHE A 14 8.31 -0.70 2.83
C PHE A 14 8.23 -0.70 4.36
N GLU A 15 9.37 -0.93 4.99
CA GLU A 15 9.52 -0.89 6.45
C GLU A 15 10.58 0.15 6.81
N ASP A 16 10.35 0.84 7.92
CA ASP A 16 11.33 1.75 8.52
C ASP A 16 11.28 1.64 10.05
N THR A 17 12.33 2.08 10.72
CA THR A 17 12.40 2.12 12.19
C THR A 17 12.11 3.54 12.67
N LEU A 18 10.97 3.73 13.33
CA LEU A 18 10.58 5.00 13.95
C LEU A 18 10.67 4.89 15.48
N LEU A 19 11.49 5.72 16.10
CA LEU A 19 11.68 5.71 17.57
C LEU A 19 12.05 4.31 18.11
N ASP A 20 12.94 3.62 17.39
CA ASP A 20 13.38 2.24 17.68
C ASP A 20 12.29 1.17 17.57
N VAL A 21 11.12 1.50 16.99
CA VAL A 21 10.04 0.56 16.71
C VAL A 21 9.95 0.32 15.20
N PRO A 22 9.95 -0.94 14.72
CA PRO A 22 9.73 -1.24 13.31
C PRO A 22 8.29 -0.89 12.93
N VAL A 23 8.14 -0.20 11.81
CA VAL A 23 6.86 0.25 11.26
C VAL A 23 6.79 -0.15 9.79
N THR A 24 5.71 -0.83 9.42
CA THR A 24 5.38 -1.18 8.05
C THR A 24 4.47 -0.12 7.45
N PHE A 25 4.82 0.33 6.24
CA PHE A 25 4.05 1.27 5.44
C PHE A 25 3.55 0.58 4.18
N PHE A 26 2.26 0.70 3.89
CA PHE A 26 1.67 0.27 2.63
C PHE A 26 1.00 1.43 1.94
N LEU A 27 1.31 1.60 0.66
CA LEU A 27 0.79 2.65 -0.19
C LEU A 27 0.02 2.03 -1.34
N LEU A 28 -1.15 2.60 -1.64
CA LEU A 28 -1.92 2.31 -2.84
C LEU A 28 -2.24 3.63 -3.53
N LYS A 29 -1.61 3.85 -4.69
CA LYS A 29 -1.86 4.99 -5.56
C LYS A 29 -2.87 4.61 -6.65
N MET A 30 -3.94 5.38 -6.69
CA MET A 30 -4.94 5.43 -7.76
C MET A 30 -4.78 6.76 -8.52
N LYS A 31 -5.50 6.94 -9.64
CA LYS A 31 -5.38 8.11 -10.51
C LYS A 31 -5.42 9.46 -9.75
N GLU A 32 -6.34 9.61 -8.81
CA GLU A 32 -6.58 10.85 -8.05
C GLU A 32 -6.55 10.64 -6.53
N CYS A 33 -6.25 9.43 -6.08
CA CYS A 33 -6.29 9.07 -4.66
C CYS A 33 -4.99 8.37 -4.24
N LEU A 34 -4.54 8.67 -3.03
CA LEU A 34 -3.46 7.97 -2.36
C LEU A 34 -3.99 7.41 -1.05
N PHE A 35 -3.84 6.11 -0.86
CA PHE A 35 -4.09 5.44 0.40
C PHE A 35 -2.75 5.09 1.06
N ILE A 36 -2.66 5.32 2.37
CA ILE A 36 -1.49 5.01 3.20
C ILE A 36 -1.97 4.25 4.42
N TRP A 37 -1.38 3.09 4.66
CA TRP A 37 -1.54 2.30 5.88
C TRP A 37 -0.23 2.29 6.66
N VAL A 38 -0.34 2.37 7.99
CA VAL A 38 0.79 2.39 8.92
C VAL A 38 0.48 1.43 10.06
N GLY A 39 1.39 0.48 10.33
CA GLY A 39 1.22 -0.50 11.40
C GLY A 39 2.46 -1.34 11.65
N ASP A 40 2.33 -2.40 12.44
CA ASP A 40 3.44 -3.13 13.08
C ASP A 40 3.82 -4.47 12.41
N GLN A 41 2.88 -5.13 11.72
CA GLN A 41 3.08 -6.49 11.16
C GLN A 41 2.55 -6.66 9.72
N GLY A 42 2.11 -5.59 9.05
CA GLY A 42 1.74 -5.63 7.63
C GLY A 42 0.69 -6.69 7.25
N ASN A 43 -0.31 -6.96 8.09
CA ASN A 43 -1.41 -7.84 7.69
C ASN A 43 -2.51 -7.03 6.97
N PHE A 44 -2.57 -7.19 5.65
CA PHE A 44 -3.49 -6.46 4.77
C PHE A 44 -4.72 -7.28 4.35
N ASP A 45 -4.86 -8.52 4.83
CA ASP A 45 -5.87 -9.46 4.33
C ASP A 45 -7.31 -8.98 4.60
N SER A 46 -7.49 -8.07 5.56
CA SER A 46 -8.78 -7.49 5.91
C SER A 46 -9.10 -6.18 5.18
N LEU A 47 -8.23 -5.69 4.30
CA LEU A 47 -8.41 -4.41 3.59
C LEU A 47 -8.53 -4.63 2.08
N ALA A 48 -9.67 -4.23 1.51
CA ALA A 48 -9.93 -4.30 0.08
C ALA A 48 -10.58 -3.01 -0.43
N VAL A 49 -10.39 -2.72 -1.72
CA VAL A 49 -11.07 -1.64 -2.44
C VAL A 49 -11.84 -2.23 -3.62
N ALA A 50 -13.09 -1.79 -3.81
CA ALA A 50 -13.89 -2.13 -4.97
C ALA A 50 -14.05 -0.88 -5.84
N MET A 51 -13.85 -1.03 -7.15
CA MET A 51 -14.09 0.03 -8.13
C MET A 51 -14.98 -0.49 -9.25
N ASN A 52 -15.82 0.39 -9.81
CA ASN A 52 -16.57 0.09 -11.01
C ASN A 52 -15.64 0.12 -12.23
N THR A 53 -15.72 -0.90 -13.09
CA THR A 53 -14.85 -1.08 -14.28
C THR A 53 -15.45 -0.43 -15.52
#